data_AF-A0A8B6F877-F1
#
_entry.id   AF-A0A8B6F877-F1
#
_cell.length_a   1.000
_cell.length_b   1.000
_cell.length_c   1.000
_cell.angle_alpha   90.00
_cell.angle_beta   90.00
_cell.angle_gamma   90.00
#
_symmetry.space_group_name_H-M   'P 1'
#
loop_
_entity.id
_entity.type
_entity.pdbx_description
1 polymer ?
#
loop_
_entity_poly.entity_id
_entity_poly.type
_entity_poly.pdbx_seq_one_letter_code
_entity_poly.pdbx_strand_id
1 'polypeptide(L)'
;ACDMVAGTGNIFGKREINGLRPGYGKRCCAGDLCNTEFSIDLKTTSSVTTTKTTTSVTTKKTSIEVTTPETTVKRLNCEDHSTCGYLVSKLGVCDDQHGIDICPVSCGRCIPTTTMTSQCTDTSTECDYLNRTFSICQDSDTVKNSGCKKTCDYCDLCDTKNPCNNNGVCIKDGDWFKCKCLYSYYGSYCEQQNSDSYGTIFHLAFLASYHIPPAYAQLYIITNQNGTCMIRIPYLHINTSVPVTFDSISQYRINSSILMTTQGIQHKAILVSCDVPVSIYGMNYANVVTEGYLGIPQNGLGSKYIVSSFSHDMSEFGIIAPSNDTVISINLRLKSGDLKYNGHTYRPGNLLNITMFKDETFYLSSTNDLSGTIISSTKPVAVVSGVKLSFMNDEYSNHMTEMILPHKHLGRNFIVPVLYNSQCNYRIFADSPSSITTQQGNNTKTNINHITAGEYLEVTNYKPTTIRSSNGILVQLYCDSNGLSYDSVMVTLPAISHFKAGYQFVAVSDFPPGYQPNNYYMTVIIPTNAVDGLKYDGYLWVSFIQKSSIVMSGQSYSILIKEISSGLHTLTHVNNITFGLVINGKTTHQGYAYPAGFQFNNGAP
;
A
#
# COMPACT_ATOMS: atom_id res chain seq x y z
N ALA A 1 16.40 -48.15 24.59
CA ALA A 1 15.95 -49.29 25.40
C ALA A 1 15.55 -48.75 26.75
N CYS A 2 14.30 -48.95 27.15
CA CYS A 2 13.85 -48.67 28.51
C CYS A 2 14.18 -49.87 29.40
N ASP A 3 14.40 -49.64 30.68
CA ASP A 3 13.79 -50.48 31.72
C ASP A 3 13.73 -49.75 33.06
N MET A 4 12.70 -50.05 33.84
CA MET A 4 12.44 -49.48 35.17
C MET A 4 13.03 -50.38 36.26
N VAL A 5 13.58 -49.80 37.34
CA VAL A 5 13.50 -50.40 38.69
C VAL A 5 13.30 -49.29 39.73
N ALA A 6 12.48 -49.58 40.75
CA ALA A 6 12.04 -48.67 41.81
C ALA A 6 12.99 -48.62 43.02
N GLY A 7 12.70 -47.73 44.00
CA GLY A 7 13.11 -47.95 45.39
C GLY A 7 13.23 -46.71 46.28
N THR A 8 12.34 -46.60 47.28
CA THR A 8 12.59 -46.22 48.69
C THR A 8 13.89 -45.44 49.03
N GLY A 9 13.90 -44.32 49.76
CA GLY A 9 13.02 -43.85 50.83
C GLY A 9 13.85 -43.45 52.08
N ASN A 10 13.20 -42.83 53.08
CA ASN A 10 13.58 -42.73 54.51
C ASN A 10 14.42 -41.58 55.14
N ILE A 11 13.67 -40.79 55.96
CA ILE A 11 13.87 -40.38 57.38
C ILE A 11 14.95 -39.34 57.81
N PHE A 12 14.56 -38.55 58.84
CA PHE A 12 15.30 -37.65 59.76
C PHE A 12 15.52 -36.21 59.29
N GLY A 13 15.44 -35.18 60.15
CA GLY A 13 15.08 -35.15 61.58
C GLY A 13 15.10 -33.71 62.14
N LYS A 14 14.31 -33.41 63.19
CA LYS A 14 14.09 -32.05 63.73
C LYS A 14 15.33 -31.42 64.41
N ARG A 15 15.45 -30.09 64.30
CA ARG A 15 15.71 -29.15 65.42
C ARG A 15 15.29 -27.71 65.07
N GLU A 16 14.47 -27.10 65.90
CA GLU A 16 14.07 -25.68 65.86
C GLU A 16 14.69 -24.89 67.04
N ILE A 17 14.37 -23.59 67.11
CA ILE A 17 14.67 -22.55 68.14
C ILE A 17 15.98 -21.78 67.81
N ASN A 18 15.97 -20.46 67.48
CA ASN A 18 14.82 -19.53 67.36
C ASN A 18 15.12 -18.26 66.50
N GLY A 19 14.06 -17.51 66.14
CA GLY A 19 14.08 -16.04 66.17
C GLY A 19 14.41 -15.23 64.90
N LEU A 20 13.49 -15.15 63.93
CA LEU A 20 13.22 -13.95 63.11
C LEU A 20 11.90 -14.16 62.32
N ARG A 21 11.03 -13.15 62.25
CA ARG A 21 9.73 -13.24 61.52
C ARG A 21 9.92 -13.02 60.01
N PRO A 22 9.45 -13.91 59.11
CA PRO A 22 9.40 -13.63 57.68
C PRO A 22 8.14 -12.83 57.32
N GLY A 23 8.31 -11.76 56.54
CA GLY A 23 7.19 -11.09 55.86
C GLY A 23 6.78 -11.85 54.59
N TYR A 24 5.48 -11.96 54.35
CA TYR A 24 4.95 -12.56 53.12
C TYR A 24 5.03 -11.58 51.93
N GLY A 25 6.15 -11.61 51.20
CA GLY A 25 6.20 -11.07 49.85
C GLY A 25 5.65 -12.09 48.84
N LYS A 26 4.49 -11.83 48.24
CA LYS A 26 4.00 -12.63 47.10
C LYS A 26 4.55 -12.05 45.80
N ARG A 27 5.46 -12.78 45.15
CA ARG A 27 5.81 -12.54 43.74
C ARG A 27 4.66 -12.99 42.85
N CYS A 28 4.29 -12.18 41.86
CA CYS A 28 3.63 -12.68 40.65
C CYS A 28 4.71 -13.12 39.65
N CYS A 29 4.54 -14.28 39.03
CA CYS A 29 5.46 -14.80 38.02
C CYS A 29 5.09 -14.30 36.63
N ALA A 30 6.09 -14.20 35.74
CA ALA A 30 5.90 -14.08 34.30
C ALA A 30 6.14 -15.44 33.63
N GLY A 31 5.34 -15.75 32.61
CA GLY A 31 5.30 -17.04 31.90
C GLY A 31 4.58 -18.16 32.70
N ASP A 32 3.90 -19.12 32.08
CA ASP A 32 3.49 -19.31 30.68
C ASP A 32 2.39 -20.39 30.65
N LEU A 33 1.77 -20.63 29.50
CA LEU A 33 1.27 -21.97 29.10
C LEU A 33 0.54 -22.81 30.19
N CYS A 34 -0.63 -22.38 30.65
CA CYS A 34 -1.53 -23.29 31.35
C CYS A 34 -2.18 -24.27 30.34
N ASN A 35 -1.56 -25.45 30.24
CA ASN A 35 -1.97 -26.68 29.54
C ASN A 35 -1.41 -26.93 28.13
N THR A 36 -0.21 -27.54 28.06
CA THR A 36 0.05 -28.75 27.26
C THR A 36 1.26 -29.50 27.83
N GLU A 37 1.16 -30.81 28.02
CA GLU A 37 2.30 -31.66 28.38
C GLU A 37 3.19 -31.93 27.15
N PHE A 38 4.49 -31.66 27.23
CA PHE A 38 5.49 -32.25 26.33
C PHE A 38 6.83 -32.46 27.05
N SER A 39 7.31 -33.70 27.03
CA SER A 39 8.62 -34.09 27.59
C SER A 39 9.74 -33.84 26.58
N ILE A 40 10.89 -33.31 27.05
CA ILE A 40 12.10 -33.17 26.23
C ILE A 40 13.23 -34.01 26.84
N ASP A 41 13.85 -34.83 26.00
CA ASP A 41 14.95 -35.74 26.32
C ASP A 41 16.31 -35.03 26.25
N LEU A 42 17.19 -35.24 27.23
CA LEU A 42 18.49 -34.58 27.34
C LEU A 42 19.63 -35.59 27.15
N LYS A 43 20.23 -35.59 25.95
CA LYS A 43 21.51 -36.27 25.68
C LYS A 43 22.44 -35.45 24.79
N THR A 44 23.46 -34.86 25.41
CA THR A 44 24.75 -34.59 24.78
C THR A 44 25.89 -34.70 25.80
N THR A 45 26.62 -35.81 25.75
CA THR A 45 27.97 -35.90 26.32
C THR A 45 28.99 -35.60 25.23
N SER A 46 29.87 -34.64 25.46
CA SER A 46 31.16 -34.56 24.74
C SER A 46 32.22 -33.88 25.59
N SER A 47 33.36 -34.56 25.72
CA SER A 47 34.55 -34.15 26.47
C SER A 47 35.47 -33.28 25.63
N VAL A 48 36.08 -32.24 26.22
CA VAL A 48 37.24 -31.55 25.64
C VAL A 48 38.33 -31.34 26.69
N THR A 49 39.56 -31.70 26.31
CA THR A 49 40.77 -31.72 27.13
C THR A 49 41.39 -30.33 27.32
N THR A 50 42.04 -30.11 28.46
CA THR A 50 42.72 -28.85 28.80
C THR A 50 44.06 -28.65 28.09
N THR A 51 44.27 -27.46 27.50
CA THR A 51 45.61 -26.88 27.31
C THR A 51 45.57 -25.36 27.49
N LYS A 52 46.58 -24.79 28.16
CA LYS A 52 46.68 -23.34 28.44
C LYS A 52 47.34 -22.58 27.28
N THR A 53 46.69 -21.52 26.79
CA THR A 53 47.40 -20.36 26.21
C THR A 53 46.59 -19.07 26.41
N THR A 54 47.28 -17.96 26.64
CA THR A 54 46.69 -16.69 27.08
C THR A 54 46.37 -15.76 25.91
N THR A 55 45.09 -15.42 25.70
CA THR A 55 44.70 -14.25 24.90
C THR A 55 43.43 -13.62 25.43
N SER A 56 43.42 -12.31 25.67
CA SER A 56 42.26 -11.54 26.12
C SER A 56 41.24 -11.36 25.00
N VAL A 57 40.01 -11.83 25.18
CA VAL A 57 38.89 -11.57 24.25
C VAL A 57 37.69 -11.03 25.03
N THR A 58 37.32 -9.78 24.73
CA THR A 58 36.12 -9.12 25.25
C THR A 58 34.89 -9.65 24.51
N THR A 59 34.09 -10.49 25.14
CA THR A 59 32.87 -11.04 24.50
C THR A 59 31.71 -10.04 24.57
N LYS A 60 31.40 -9.41 23.44
CA LYS A 60 30.10 -8.75 23.20
C LYS A 60 28.99 -9.77 23.45
N LYS A 61 28.04 -9.43 24.33
CA LYS A 61 26.87 -10.27 24.60
C LYS A 61 25.83 -10.04 23.50
N THR A 62 25.73 -10.97 22.55
CA THR A 62 24.72 -10.91 21.49
C THR A 62 23.35 -11.32 22.07
N SER A 63 22.42 -10.38 22.15
CA SER A 63 21.02 -10.66 22.45
C SER A 63 20.32 -11.17 21.18
N ILE A 64 19.68 -12.33 21.27
CA ILE A 64 18.73 -12.80 20.27
C ILE A 64 17.36 -12.24 20.67
N GLU A 65 16.83 -11.32 19.88
CA GLU A 65 15.45 -10.84 20.04
C GLU A 65 14.49 -11.90 19.52
N VAL A 66 13.69 -12.45 20.44
CA VAL A 66 12.48 -13.20 20.10
C VAL A 66 11.31 -12.22 20.22
N THR A 67 10.82 -11.73 19.09
CA THR A 67 9.66 -10.86 19.03
C THR A 67 8.38 -11.65 19.24
N THR A 68 7.92 -11.73 20.49
CA THR A 68 6.52 -12.02 20.80
C THR A 68 5.66 -10.79 20.48
N PRO A 69 4.38 -10.95 20.09
CA PRO A 69 3.50 -9.82 19.86
C PRO A 69 3.22 -9.10 21.18
N GLU A 70 3.41 -7.79 21.22
CA GLU A 70 3.11 -6.97 22.40
C GLU A 70 1.61 -7.02 22.72
N THR A 71 1.22 -7.77 23.75
CA THR A 71 0.01 -7.47 24.50
C THR A 71 0.30 -6.24 25.36
N THR A 72 -0.08 -5.06 24.85
CA THR A 72 0.09 -3.78 25.54
C THR A 72 -0.79 -3.70 26.79
N VAL A 73 -0.21 -4.06 27.93
CA VAL A 73 -0.79 -3.80 29.25
C VAL A 73 -0.71 -2.29 29.50
N LYS A 74 -1.86 -1.62 29.56
CA LYS A 74 -1.95 -0.19 29.90
C LYS A 74 -1.86 -0.02 31.43
N ARG A 75 -0.94 0.83 31.85
CA ARG A 75 -0.57 1.07 33.25
C ARG A 75 -1.13 2.40 33.75
N LEU A 76 -1.89 2.36 34.83
CA LEU A 76 -2.42 3.53 35.52
C LEU A 76 -1.43 3.97 36.61
N ASN A 77 -0.79 5.12 36.40
CA ASN A 77 0.05 5.75 37.40
C ASN A 77 -0.86 6.42 38.44
N CYS A 78 -0.85 5.92 39.68
CA CYS A 78 -1.53 6.58 40.80
C CYS A 78 -0.57 7.57 41.47
N GLU A 79 -1.07 8.75 41.84
CA GLU A 79 -0.24 9.79 42.46
C GLU A 79 0.20 9.44 43.90
N ASP A 80 -0.49 8.51 44.57
CA ASP A 80 -0.05 7.95 45.84
C ASP A 80 -0.37 6.44 46.03
N HIS A 81 0.32 5.83 46.99
CA HIS A 81 0.21 4.41 47.32
C HIS A 81 -1.12 4.05 48.03
N SER A 82 -1.86 5.04 48.55
CA SER A 82 -3.15 4.83 49.20
C SER A 82 -4.26 4.62 48.18
N THR A 83 -4.17 5.33 47.06
CA THR A 83 -5.01 5.21 45.86
C THR A 83 -4.83 3.83 45.23
N CYS A 84 -3.57 3.38 45.07
CA CYS A 84 -3.28 1.98 44.71
C CYS A 84 -3.91 0.99 45.70
N GLY A 85 -3.70 1.17 47.00
CA GLY A 85 -4.22 0.27 48.04
C GLY A 85 -5.75 0.13 48.02
N TYR A 86 -6.47 1.24 47.81
CA TYR A 86 -7.93 1.23 47.68
C TYR A 86 -8.37 0.39 46.47
N LEU A 87 -7.79 0.64 45.29
CA LEU A 87 -8.14 -0.03 44.04
C LEU A 87 -7.82 -1.54 44.08
N VAL A 88 -6.64 -1.92 44.58
CA VAL A 88 -6.24 -3.32 44.80
C VAL A 88 -7.21 -4.04 45.75
N SER A 89 -7.61 -3.38 46.84
CA SER A 89 -8.51 -3.98 47.85
C SER A 89 -9.95 -4.22 47.38
N LYS A 90 -10.38 -3.53 46.31
CA LYS A 90 -11.77 -3.53 45.82
C LYS A 90 -11.96 -4.20 44.47
N LEU A 91 -11.01 -4.09 43.55
CA LEU A 91 -11.16 -4.49 42.15
C LEU A 91 -10.37 -5.75 41.76
N GLY A 92 -9.49 -6.26 42.63
CA GLY A 92 -8.75 -7.50 42.38
C GLY A 92 -7.61 -7.38 41.36
N VAL A 93 -7.05 -6.18 41.23
CA VAL A 93 -5.97 -5.85 40.27
C VAL A 93 -4.59 -6.00 40.92
N CYS A 94 -3.56 -6.33 40.14
CA CYS A 94 -2.19 -6.50 40.61
C CYS A 94 -1.44 -5.15 40.74
N ASP A 95 -0.55 -5.06 41.72
CA ASP A 95 0.29 -3.90 42.07
C ASP A 95 1.78 -4.28 41.97
N ASP A 96 2.59 -3.43 41.34
CA ASP A 96 4.05 -3.55 41.28
C ASP A 96 4.80 -2.27 41.73
N GLN A 97 4.31 -1.65 42.82
CA GLN A 97 4.90 -0.51 43.54
C GLN A 97 4.94 0.83 42.79
N HIS A 98 4.67 0.86 41.48
CA HIS A 98 4.78 2.08 40.66
C HIS A 98 3.57 2.32 39.73
N GLY A 99 2.56 1.45 39.73
CA GLY A 99 1.33 1.63 38.95
C GLY A 99 0.38 0.44 39.10
N ILE A 100 -0.80 0.57 38.48
CA ILE A 100 -1.80 -0.50 38.37
C ILE A 100 -1.87 -0.98 36.93
N ASP A 101 -1.64 -2.26 36.70
CA ASP A 101 -1.80 -2.90 35.40
C ASP A 101 -3.23 -3.43 35.24
N ILE A 102 -4.03 -2.88 34.32
CA ILE A 102 -5.34 -3.47 34.01
C ILE A 102 -5.14 -4.75 33.19
N CYS A 103 -5.01 -5.87 33.88
CA CYS A 103 -4.89 -7.18 33.25
C CYS A 103 -6.15 -7.56 32.45
N PRO A 104 -6.01 -8.26 31.31
CA PRO A 104 -7.12 -8.95 30.68
C PRO A 104 -7.76 -9.99 31.62
N VAL A 105 -9.02 -10.31 31.37
CA VAL A 105 -9.86 -11.24 32.18
C VAL A 105 -9.21 -12.62 32.40
N SER A 106 -8.25 -13.01 31.56
CA SER A 106 -7.48 -14.26 31.65
C SER A 106 -6.57 -14.39 32.90
N CYS A 107 -6.31 -13.32 33.65
CA CYS A 107 -5.45 -13.39 34.85
C CYS A 107 -6.12 -13.99 36.11
N GLY A 108 -7.40 -14.36 36.06
CA GLY A 108 -8.05 -15.23 37.05
C GLY A 108 -8.17 -14.67 38.48
N ARG A 109 -7.98 -13.35 38.68
CA ARG A 109 -8.11 -12.67 39.98
C ARG A 109 -9.00 -11.43 39.99
N CYS A 110 -9.43 -10.95 38.83
CA CYS A 110 -10.51 -9.97 38.74
C CYS A 110 -11.82 -10.59 39.26
N ILE A 111 -12.74 -9.75 39.73
CA ILE A 111 -14.00 -10.14 40.40
C ILE A 111 -14.74 -11.24 39.59
N PRO A 112 -15.28 -12.31 40.24
CA PRO A 112 -15.97 -13.38 39.54
C PRO A 112 -17.12 -12.86 38.66
N THR A 113 -17.19 -13.33 37.42
CA THR A 113 -18.13 -12.94 36.37
C THR A 113 -19.59 -13.32 36.62
N THR A 114 -19.97 -13.71 37.85
CA THR A 114 -21.31 -14.22 38.20
C THR A 114 -22.44 -13.19 38.10
N THR A 115 -22.15 -11.90 37.84
CA THR A 115 -23.16 -10.87 37.54
C THR A 115 -22.77 -9.94 36.39
N MET A 116 -21.89 -10.37 35.47
CA MET A 116 -21.82 -9.72 34.15
C MET A 116 -22.84 -10.39 33.21
N THR A 117 -24.12 -10.10 33.44
CA THR A 117 -25.15 -10.27 32.41
C THR A 117 -24.80 -9.41 31.20
N SER A 118 -25.19 -9.87 30.00
CA SER A 118 -25.04 -9.17 28.71
C SER A 118 -25.97 -7.96 28.59
N GLN A 119 -25.92 -7.07 29.58
CA GLN A 119 -26.70 -5.86 29.69
C GLN A 119 -25.79 -4.75 30.19
N CYS A 120 -25.96 -3.57 29.62
CA CYS A 120 -25.09 -2.44 29.86
C CYS A 120 -25.42 -1.74 31.19
N THR A 121 -24.89 -2.30 32.28
CA THR A 121 -25.32 -2.03 33.65
C THR A 121 -24.18 -1.88 34.67
N ASP A 122 -22.98 -1.42 34.28
CA ASP A 122 -22.07 -0.85 35.29
C ASP A 122 -22.71 0.41 35.88
N THR A 123 -23.23 0.24 37.10
CA THR A 123 -23.74 1.31 37.96
C THR A 123 -22.87 1.41 39.21
N SER A 124 -21.59 1.10 39.08
CA SER A 124 -20.63 1.05 40.18
C SER A 124 -19.98 2.42 40.39
N THR A 125 -19.99 2.87 41.64
CA THR A 125 -19.29 4.07 42.11
C THR A 125 -17.78 4.06 41.80
N GLU A 126 -17.24 2.88 41.57
CA GLU A 126 -15.89 2.56 41.20
C GLU A 126 -15.54 3.05 39.79
N CYS A 127 -16.45 2.95 38.82
CA CYS A 127 -16.23 3.46 37.47
C CYS A 127 -16.26 4.99 37.43
N ASP A 128 -17.18 5.62 38.17
CA ASP A 128 -17.20 7.09 38.35
C ASP A 128 -15.90 7.59 39.00
N TYR A 129 -15.40 6.85 40.00
CA TYR A 129 -14.12 7.14 40.65
C TYR A 129 -12.95 7.03 39.67
N LEU A 130 -12.86 5.93 38.91
CA LEU A 130 -11.80 5.73 37.92
C LEU A 130 -11.82 6.84 36.85
N ASN A 131 -13.00 7.23 36.36
CA ASN A 131 -13.08 8.28 35.35
C ASN A 131 -12.74 9.66 35.92
N ARG A 132 -13.23 10.01 37.11
CA ARG A 132 -12.91 11.31 37.74
C ARG A 132 -11.42 11.44 38.09
N THR A 133 -10.78 10.35 38.50
CA THR A 133 -9.38 10.36 38.95
C THR A 133 -8.38 10.21 37.80
N PHE A 134 -8.71 9.41 36.77
CA PHE A 134 -7.75 9.03 35.71
C PHE A 134 -8.25 9.30 34.28
N SER A 135 -9.43 9.90 34.10
CA SER A 135 -10.05 10.17 32.78
C SER A 135 -10.20 8.93 31.90
N ILE A 136 -10.48 7.75 32.48
CA ILE A 136 -10.50 6.47 31.76
C ILE A 136 -11.43 6.47 30.53
N CYS A 137 -12.49 7.29 30.51
CA CYS A 137 -13.41 7.36 29.38
C CYS A 137 -12.83 8.03 28.13
N GLN A 138 -11.63 8.63 28.20
CA GLN A 138 -10.91 9.14 27.04
C GLN A 138 -10.19 8.03 26.24
N ASP A 139 -9.97 6.85 26.84
CA ASP A 139 -9.23 5.75 26.22
C ASP A 139 -10.07 4.47 26.16
N SER A 140 -10.44 4.08 24.94
CA SER A 140 -11.37 2.98 24.73
C SER A 140 -10.88 1.62 25.20
N ASP A 141 -9.57 1.34 25.13
CA ASP A 141 -9.03 0.05 25.59
C ASP A 141 -9.07 0.00 27.12
N THR A 142 -8.86 1.14 27.77
CA THR A 142 -9.01 1.31 29.22
C THR A 142 -10.46 1.10 29.63
N VAL A 143 -11.45 1.65 28.90
CA VAL A 143 -12.88 1.34 29.14
C VAL A 143 -13.20 -0.14 28.90
N LYS A 144 -12.68 -0.73 27.82
CA LYS A 144 -12.89 -2.14 27.46
C LYS A 144 -12.33 -3.10 28.53
N ASN A 145 -11.15 -2.81 29.04
CA ASN A 145 -10.45 -3.65 30.01
C ASN A 145 -10.93 -3.43 31.45
N SER A 146 -11.41 -2.23 31.79
CA SER A 146 -12.02 -1.92 33.10
C SER A 146 -13.48 -2.36 33.22
N GLY A 147 -14.20 -2.47 32.09
CA GLY A 147 -15.62 -2.83 32.05
C GLY A 147 -16.60 -1.66 32.30
N CYS A 148 -16.10 -0.43 32.42
CA CYS A 148 -16.87 0.78 32.75
C CYS A 148 -17.65 1.36 31.56
N LYS A 149 -18.44 0.52 30.88
CA LYS A 149 -19.04 0.83 29.58
C LYS A 149 -20.15 1.88 29.69
N LYS A 150 -21.05 1.74 30.65
CA LYS A 150 -22.18 2.66 30.88
C LYS A 150 -21.69 3.98 31.46
N THR A 151 -20.77 3.95 32.43
CA THR A 151 -20.18 5.18 32.98
C THR A 151 -19.48 6.04 31.91
N CYS A 152 -18.94 5.41 30.86
CA CYS A 152 -18.30 6.10 29.74
C CYS A 152 -19.20 6.31 28.51
N ASP A 153 -20.50 6.01 28.59
CA ASP A 153 -21.46 6.02 27.47
C ASP A 153 -21.13 5.09 26.28
N TYR A 154 -20.24 4.10 26.48
CA TYR A 154 -19.82 3.11 25.46
C TYR A 154 -20.91 2.09 25.09
N CYS A 155 -22.02 2.07 25.82
CA CYS A 155 -23.10 1.08 25.69
C CYS A 155 -23.90 1.20 24.39
N ASP A 156 -24.29 2.42 24.04
CA ASP A 156 -25.15 2.71 22.88
C ASP A 156 -24.37 3.49 21.81
N LEU A 157 -23.04 3.34 21.78
CA LEU A 157 -22.12 4.22 21.05
C LEU A 157 -22.33 4.26 19.53
N CYS A 158 -22.92 3.22 18.92
CA CYS A 158 -23.31 3.23 17.50
C CYS A 158 -24.78 3.66 17.25
N ASP A 159 -25.61 3.75 18.30
CA ASP A 159 -27.03 4.14 18.18
C ASP A 159 -27.22 5.65 18.44
N THR A 160 -26.48 6.20 19.40
CA THR A 160 -26.60 7.59 19.85
C THR A 160 -25.47 8.49 19.35
N LYS A 161 -24.37 7.91 18.86
CA LYS A 161 -23.18 8.61 18.37
C LYS A 161 -22.53 7.81 17.22
N ASN A 162 -21.42 8.32 16.70
CA ASN A 162 -20.45 7.52 15.97
C ASN A 162 -19.06 7.84 16.55
N PRO A 163 -18.36 6.88 17.20
CA PRO A 163 -17.01 7.07 17.73
C PRO A 163 -15.92 6.99 16.65
N CYS A 164 -16.25 6.56 15.44
CA CYS A 164 -15.29 6.37 14.36
C CYS A 164 -14.97 7.70 13.67
N ASN A 165 -13.68 8.02 13.61
CA ASN A 165 -13.17 9.19 12.88
C ASN A 165 -13.28 9.00 11.36
N ASN A 166 -13.05 10.08 10.61
CA ASN A 166 -12.90 10.06 9.16
C ASN A 166 -14.03 9.31 8.43
N ASN A 167 -15.26 9.56 8.86
CA ASN A 167 -16.50 8.96 8.36
C ASN A 167 -16.53 7.42 8.37
N GLY A 168 -15.75 6.78 9.26
CA GLY A 168 -15.84 5.34 9.52
C GLY A 168 -17.23 4.94 10.03
N VAL A 169 -17.66 3.72 9.72
CA VAL A 169 -18.98 3.20 10.14
C VAL A 169 -18.82 2.43 11.45
N CYS A 170 -19.53 2.87 12.50
CA CYS A 170 -19.65 2.13 13.76
C CYS A 170 -20.48 0.86 13.54
N ILE A 171 -19.95 -0.30 13.92
CA ILE A 171 -20.63 -1.58 13.86
C ILE A 171 -20.65 -2.18 15.26
N LYS A 172 -21.84 -2.52 15.78
CA LYS A 172 -21.98 -3.27 17.04
C LYS A 172 -21.32 -4.64 16.93
N ASP A 173 -20.57 -5.01 17.96
CA ASP A 173 -19.78 -6.24 18.04
C ASP A 173 -19.93 -6.84 19.45
N GLY A 174 -21.11 -7.42 19.71
CA GLY A 174 -21.55 -7.77 21.06
C GLY A 174 -21.77 -6.52 21.92
N ASP A 175 -21.29 -6.54 23.16
CA ASP A 175 -21.31 -5.40 24.10
C ASP A 175 -20.20 -4.38 23.81
N TRP A 176 -19.79 -4.22 22.55
CA TRP A 176 -18.73 -3.31 22.10
C TRP A 176 -19.02 -2.85 20.67
N PHE A 177 -18.14 -2.04 20.10
CA PHE A 177 -18.19 -1.68 18.68
C PHE A 177 -16.84 -1.90 18.00
N LYS A 178 -16.88 -1.98 16.68
CA LYS A 178 -15.72 -1.90 15.79
C LYS A 178 -15.96 -0.84 14.73
N CYS A 179 -14.93 -0.07 14.43
CA CYS A 179 -14.98 0.88 13.32
C CYS A 179 -14.64 0.19 12.01
N LYS A 180 -15.57 0.22 11.05
CA LYS A 180 -15.30 -0.12 9.66
C LYS A 180 -14.87 1.15 8.94
N CYS A 181 -13.57 1.29 8.73
CA CYS A 181 -12.99 2.45 8.08
C CYS A 181 -13.33 2.54 6.59
N LEU A 182 -13.42 3.78 6.09
CA LEU A 182 -13.33 4.04 4.66
C LEU A 182 -11.92 3.65 4.17
N TYR A 183 -11.80 3.23 2.91
CA TYR A 183 -10.60 2.52 2.40
C TYR A 183 -9.28 3.30 2.46
N SER A 184 -9.34 4.62 2.65
CA SER A 184 -8.18 5.50 2.85
C SER A 184 -7.73 5.60 4.31
N TYR A 185 -8.38 4.92 5.25
CA TYR A 185 -8.12 5.04 6.69
C TYR A 185 -8.02 3.67 7.38
N TYR A 186 -7.31 3.64 8.49
CA TYR A 186 -7.08 2.47 9.34
C TYR A 186 -6.89 2.89 10.81
N GLY A 187 -6.66 1.90 11.68
CA GLY A 187 -6.65 2.08 13.13
C GLY A 187 -7.99 1.71 13.77
N SER A 188 -8.01 1.54 15.10
CA SER A 188 -9.21 1.11 15.83
C SER A 188 -10.38 2.09 15.72
N TYR A 189 -10.08 3.36 15.42
CA TYR A 189 -10.99 4.49 15.31
C TYR A 189 -11.00 5.10 13.90
N CYS A 190 -10.34 4.47 12.93
CA CYS A 190 -10.09 5.07 11.61
C CYS A 190 -9.33 6.40 11.70
N GLU A 191 -8.53 6.56 12.75
CA GLU A 191 -7.80 7.78 13.09
C GLU A 191 -6.55 7.99 12.22
N GLN A 192 -6.07 6.95 11.56
CA GLN A 192 -4.85 6.98 10.74
C GLN A 192 -5.22 6.93 9.26
N GLN A 193 -4.61 7.79 8.43
CA GLN A 193 -4.78 7.76 6.98
C GLN A 193 -3.72 6.86 6.35
N ASN A 194 -4.14 5.97 5.45
CA ASN A 194 -3.23 5.20 4.62
C ASN A 194 -2.37 6.15 3.77
N SER A 195 -1.05 5.92 3.74
CA SER A 195 -0.21 6.47 2.68
C SER A 195 -0.52 5.69 1.41
N ASP A 196 -1.44 6.18 0.60
CA ASP A 196 -1.94 5.49 -0.59
C ASP A 196 -2.22 6.49 -1.73
N SER A 197 -2.80 5.99 -2.83
CA SER A 197 -3.18 6.81 -3.99
C SER A 197 -4.22 7.91 -3.73
N TYR A 198 -4.79 8.02 -2.52
CA TYR A 198 -5.63 9.13 -2.11
C TYR A 198 -4.79 10.22 -1.43
N GLY A 199 -4.96 11.46 -1.88
CA GLY A 199 -4.31 12.61 -1.26
C GLY A 199 -5.07 13.91 -1.48
N THR A 200 -4.52 14.99 -0.94
CA THR A 200 -5.12 16.34 -1.01
C THR A 200 -4.36 17.28 -1.93
N ILE A 201 -3.17 16.91 -2.42
CA ILE A 201 -2.36 17.75 -3.33
C ILE A 201 -1.76 16.86 -4.42
N PHE A 202 -1.96 17.24 -5.69
CA PHE A 202 -1.43 16.54 -6.86
C PHE A 202 -0.74 17.52 -7.81
N HIS A 203 0.38 17.07 -8.40
CA HIS A 203 1.15 17.79 -9.41
C HIS A 203 1.15 16.96 -10.69
N LEU A 204 0.33 17.38 -11.65
CA LEU A 204 0.03 16.61 -12.86
C LEU A 204 0.57 17.33 -14.11
N ALA A 205 0.91 16.57 -15.14
CA ALA A 205 1.16 17.07 -16.48
C ALA A 205 0.84 15.98 -17.50
N PHE A 206 0.75 16.35 -18.77
CA PHE A 206 0.41 15.43 -19.85
C PHE A 206 1.49 15.43 -20.92
N LEU A 207 1.96 14.24 -21.31
CA LEU A 207 2.94 14.07 -22.38
C LEU A 207 2.37 14.46 -23.74
N ALA A 208 3.19 14.42 -24.80
CA ALA A 208 2.72 14.74 -26.13
C ALA A 208 2.02 13.52 -26.74
N SER A 209 0.78 13.68 -27.21
CA SER A 209 0.17 12.72 -28.13
C SER A 209 0.26 13.23 -29.57
N TYR A 210 0.00 12.38 -30.56
CA TYR A 210 -0.28 12.86 -31.92
C TYR A 210 -1.71 13.37 -32.00
N HIS A 211 -1.87 14.64 -32.34
CA HIS A 211 -3.15 15.32 -32.24
C HIS A 211 -3.88 15.31 -33.59
N ILE A 212 -4.79 14.34 -33.75
CA ILE A 212 -5.91 14.52 -34.67
C ILE A 212 -7.06 15.14 -33.85
N PRO A 213 -7.50 16.38 -34.13
CA PRO A 213 -8.58 17.01 -33.37
C PRO A 213 -9.92 16.25 -33.51
N PRO A 214 -10.82 16.32 -32.51
CA PRO A 214 -10.69 17.07 -31.25
C PRO A 214 -9.72 16.40 -30.28
N ALA A 215 -8.90 17.20 -29.60
CA ALA A 215 -7.95 16.72 -28.59
C ALA A 215 -8.02 17.57 -27.31
N TYR A 216 -7.94 16.94 -26.14
CA TYR A 216 -8.01 17.56 -24.82
C TYR A 216 -7.45 16.65 -23.73
N ALA A 217 -7.07 17.23 -22.59
CA ALA A 217 -6.79 16.47 -21.38
C ALA A 217 -8.01 16.51 -20.44
N GLN A 218 -8.16 15.50 -19.60
CA GLN A 218 -9.32 15.34 -18.73
C GLN A 218 -8.89 14.77 -17.38
N LEU A 219 -9.35 15.40 -16.30
CA LEU A 219 -9.24 14.87 -14.95
C LEU A 219 -10.53 14.15 -14.56
N TYR A 220 -10.39 12.97 -13.98
CA TYR A 220 -11.43 12.22 -13.28
C TYR A 220 -11.04 12.17 -11.81
N ILE A 221 -11.79 12.89 -10.98
CA ILE A 221 -11.55 13.02 -9.54
C ILE A 221 -12.64 12.25 -8.81
N ILE A 222 -12.24 11.29 -7.97
CA ILE A 222 -13.13 10.45 -7.18
C ILE A 222 -12.75 10.49 -5.70
N THR A 223 -13.73 10.31 -4.83
CA THR A 223 -13.53 10.42 -3.38
C THR A 223 -14.59 9.66 -2.58
N ASN A 224 -14.26 9.40 -1.32
CA ASN A 224 -15.14 8.81 -0.32
C ASN A 224 -15.86 9.87 0.56
N GLN A 225 -15.66 11.17 0.29
CA GLN A 225 -16.15 12.29 1.11
C GLN A 225 -16.66 13.44 0.22
N ASN A 226 -17.58 14.25 0.75
CA ASN A 226 -17.98 15.50 0.08
C ASN A 226 -16.98 16.61 0.43
N GLY A 227 -16.53 17.36 -0.57
CA GLY A 227 -15.54 18.42 -0.42
C GLY A 227 -15.39 19.26 -1.69
N THR A 228 -14.25 19.92 -1.84
CA THR A 228 -13.92 20.81 -2.95
C THR A 228 -12.45 20.70 -3.34
N CYS A 229 -12.20 20.62 -4.65
CA CYS A 229 -10.86 20.68 -5.23
C CYS A 229 -10.64 21.98 -6.00
N MET A 230 -9.60 22.72 -5.65
CA MET A 230 -9.06 23.82 -6.43
C MET A 230 -8.12 23.29 -7.52
N ILE A 231 -8.40 23.62 -8.78
CA ILE A 231 -7.57 23.30 -9.94
C ILE A 231 -6.92 24.60 -10.43
N ARG A 232 -5.59 24.64 -10.37
CA ARG A 232 -4.76 25.78 -10.80
C ARG A 232 -3.83 25.37 -11.93
N ILE A 233 -3.91 26.07 -13.06
CA ILE A 233 -3.10 25.85 -14.25
C ILE A 233 -2.54 27.21 -14.69
N PRO A 234 -1.33 27.61 -14.22
CA PRO A 234 -0.80 28.95 -14.44
C PRO A 234 -0.69 29.34 -15.92
N TYR A 235 -0.25 28.41 -16.77
CA TYR A 235 -0.09 28.61 -18.22
C TYR A 235 -1.40 28.93 -18.96
N LEU A 236 -2.55 28.47 -18.45
CA LEU A 236 -3.88 28.75 -19.02
C LEU A 236 -4.62 29.86 -18.27
N HIS A 237 -3.98 30.50 -17.28
CA HIS A 237 -4.60 31.44 -16.33
C HIS A 237 -5.84 30.86 -15.60
N ILE A 238 -5.90 29.54 -15.44
CA ILE A 238 -7.01 28.85 -14.76
C ILE A 238 -6.73 28.78 -13.26
N ASN A 239 -7.73 29.18 -12.47
CA ASN A 239 -7.81 28.94 -11.03
C ASN A 239 -9.29 28.76 -10.68
N THR A 240 -9.75 27.51 -10.64
CA THR A 240 -11.18 27.19 -10.49
C THR A 240 -11.43 26.22 -9.34
N SER A 241 -12.59 26.35 -8.72
CA SER A 241 -13.13 25.38 -7.78
C SER A 241 -13.95 24.32 -8.52
N VAL A 242 -13.81 23.05 -8.13
CA VAL A 242 -14.63 21.93 -8.59
C VAL A 242 -15.15 21.21 -7.33
N PRO A 243 -16.47 21.12 -7.11
CA PRO A 243 -17.00 20.33 -6.01
C PRO A 243 -16.71 18.86 -6.25
N VAL A 244 -16.35 18.13 -5.19
CA VAL A 244 -16.22 16.67 -5.21
C VAL A 244 -17.24 16.05 -4.27
N THR A 245 -17.91 14.99 -4.70
CA THR A 245 -18.91 14.30 -3.88
C THR A 245 -18.61 12.83 -3.78
N PHE A 246 -19.03 12.24 -2.67
CA PHE A 246 -19.16 10.81 -2.55
C PHE A 246 -20.07 10.25 -3.65
N ASP A 247 -19.78 9.01 -4.07
CA ASP A 247 -20.49 8.25 -5.11
C ASP A 247 -20.73 8.98 -6.46
N SER A 248 -19.91 9.97 -6.81
CA SER A 248 -19.89 10.56 -8.15
C SER A 248 -18.48 10.69 -8.73
N ILE A 249 -18.42 10.89 -10.05
CA ILE A 249 -17.20 11.25 -10.77
C ILE A 249 -17.21 12.75 -10.96
N SER A 250 -16.26 13.44 -10.35
CA SER A 250 -16.02 14.86 -10.61
C SER A 250 -15.07 15.01 -11.78
N GLN A 251 -15.48 15.75 -12.81
CA GLN A 251 -14.78 15.82 -14.09
C GLN A 251 -14.28 17.25 -14.37
N TYR A 252 -13.04 17.38 -14.85
CA TYR A 252 -12.53 18.66 -15.34
C TYR A 252 -11.78 18.53 -16.67
N ARG A 253 -12.30 19.18 -17.72
CA ARG A 253 -11.73 19.18 -19.07
C ARG A 253 -10.74 20.33 -19.23
N ILE A 254 -9.58 20.03 -19.80
CA ILE A 254 -8.46 20.96 -19.99
C ILE A 254 -8.12 21.02 -21.48
N ASN A 255 -7.91 22.24 -21.99
CA ASN A 255 -7.55 22.46 -23.39
C ASN A 255 -6.20 21.78 -23.74
N SER A 256 -6.10 21.19 -24.94
CA SER A 256 -4.92 20.44 -25.41
C SER A 256 -3.62 21.26 -25.52
N SER A 257 -3.67 22.59 -25.43
CA SER A 257 -2.47 23.41 -25.24
C SER A 257 -1.67 23.07 -23.97
N ILE A 258 -2.26 22.35 -23.00
CA ILE A 258 -1.56 21.84 -21.80
C ILE A 258 -0.61 20.67 -22.08
N LEU A 259 -0.70 20.01 -23.25
CA LEU A 259 0.11 18.85 -23.60
C LEU A 259 1.56 19.29 -23.88
N MET A 260 2.55 18.58 -23.34
CA MET A 260 3.96 18.99 -23.37
C MET A 260 4.63 18.72 -24.73
N THR A 261 4.28 19.47 -25.75
CA THR A 261 4.72 19.23 -27.15
C THR A 261 6.12 19.74 -27.52
N THR A 262 6.80 20.53 -26.68
CA THR A 262 8.11 21.14 -26.98
C THR A 262 9.16 20.74 -25.95
N GLN A 263 10.35 20.29 -26.38
CA GLN A 263 11.42 19.87 -25.45
C GLN A 263 11.91 21.03 -24.57
N GLY A 264 12.24 20.72 -23.31
CA GLY A 264 12.77 21.67 -22.34
C GLY A 264 11.78 22.04 -21.24
N ILE A 265 12.12 23.11 -20.52
CA ILE A 265 11.29 23.65 -19.43
C ILE A 265 10.10 24.43 -20.02
N GLN A 266 8.93 24.18 -19.44
CA GLN A 266 7.61 24.74 -19.76
C GLN A 266 6.86 24.98 -18.43
N HIS A 267 5.73 25.70 -18.47
CA HIS A 267 4.89 25.96 -17.29
C HIS A 267 3.57 25.16 -17.31
N LYS A 268 3.61 23.91 -17.83
CA LYS A 268 2.41 23.10 -18.10
C LYS A 268 1.97 22.23 -16.91
N ALA A 269 2.37 22.61 -15.70
CA ALA A 269 1.94 21.95 -14.48
C ALA A 269 0.46 22.24 -14.19
N ILE A 270 -0.25 21.22 -13.72
CA ILE A 270 -1.59 21.30 -13.18
C ILE A 270 -1.49 20.97 -11.70
N LEU A 271 -1.79 21.95 -10.86
CA LEU A 271 -1.89 21.79 -9.42
C LEU A 271 -3.36 21.53 -9.05
N VAL A 272 -3.64 20.38 -8.44
CA VAL A 272 -4.94 20.10 -7.81
C VAL A 272 -4.74 20.09 -6.30
N SER A 273 -5.55 20.87 -5.58
CA SER A 273 -5.52 20.95 -4.11
C SER A 273 -6.94 20.83 -3.55
N CYS A 274 -7.20 19.81 -2.73
CA CYS A 274 -8.52 19.47 -2.20
C CYS A 274 -8.54 19.55 -0.66
N ASP A 275 -9.72 19.84 -0.10
CA ASP A 275 -9.97 19.81 1.35
C ASP A 275 -10.16 18.39 1.91
N VAL A 276 -10.61 17.44 1.07
CA VAL A 276 -10.75 16.01 1.36
C VAL A 276 -9.77 15.16 0.53
N PRO A 277 -9.38 13.96 0.97
CA PRO A 277 -8.60 13.04 0.15
C PRO A 277 -9.37 12.58 -1.10
N VAL A 278 -8.71 12.67 -2.25
CA VAL A 278 -9.24 12.23 -3.55
C VAL A 278 -8.24 11.33 -4.25
N SER A 279 -8.71 10.48 -5.17
CA SER A 279 -7.87 9.83 -6.19
C SER A 279 -8.15 10.50 -7.53
N ILE A 280 -7.11 10.72 -8.34
CA ILE A 280 -7.23 11.39 -9.64
C ILE A 280 -6.69 10.48 -10.75
N TYR A 281 -7.46 10.32 -11.82
CA TYR A 281 -6.97 9.75 -13.09
C TYR A 281 -6.83 10.88 -14.11
N GLY A 282 -5.68 10.96 -14.77
CA GLY A 282 -5.40 11.90 -15.85
C GLY A 282 -5.49 11.22 -17.19
N MET A 283 -6.51 11.54 -17.99
CA MET A 283 -6.72 11.00 -19.34
C MET A 283 -6.32 12.01 -20.43
N ASN A 284 -5.63 11.54 -21.46
CA ASN A 284 -5.31 12.26 -22.68
C ASN A 284 -6.20 11.73 -23.81
N TYR A 285 -6.93 12.64 -24.48
CA TYR A 285 -7.82 12.32 -25.58
C TYR A 285 -7.39 13.02 -26.87
N ALA A 286 -7.44 12.28 -27.97
CA ALA A 286 -7.51 12.81 -29.33
C ALA A 286 -8.44 11.92 -30.16
N ASN A 287 -8.74 12.30 -31.40
CA ASN A 287 -9.29 11.33 -32.34
C ASN A 287 -8.30 10.15 -32.49
N VAL A 288 -8.81 8.92 -32.34
CA VAL A 288 -8.05 7.65 -32.20
C VAL A 288 -6.98 7.56 -31.09
N VAL A 289 -6.99 8.43 -30.07
CA VAL A 289 -6.16 8.28 -28.86
C VAL A 289 -7.01 8.42 -27.58
N THR A 290 -6.97 7.42 -26.70
CA THR A 290 -7.53 7.48 -25.35
C THR A 290 -6.59 6.71 -24.43
N GLU A 291 -5.76 7.39 -23.65
CA GLU A 291 -4.88 6.75 -22.67
C GLU A 291 -4.74 7.63 -21.42
N GLY A 292 -4.45 7.05 -20.27
CA GLY A 292 -4.23 7.84 -19.05
C GLY A 292 -3.61 7.07 -17.91
N TYR A 293 -3.32 7.81 -16.84
CA TYR A 293 -2.56 7.32 -15.70
C TYR A 293 -3.26 7.61 -14.36
N LEU A 294 -2.91 6.83 -13.34
CA LEU A 294 -3.25 7.13 -11.95
C LEU A 294 -2.31 8.21 -11.39
N GLY A 295 -2.86 9.33 -10.94
CA GLY A 295 -2.09 10.41 -10.32
C GLY A 295 -1.51 10.00 -8.97
N ILE A 296 -0.24 10.33 -8.73
CA ILE A 296 0.43 10.13 -7.45
C ILE A 296 0.32 11.43 -6.63
N PRO A 297 -0.21 11.41 -5.40
CA PRO A 297 -0.31 12.59 -4.55
C PRO A 297 1.07 13.05 -4.04
N GLN A 298 1.18 14.31 -3.61
CA GLN A 298 2.45 14.97 -3.25
C GLN A 298 3.27 14.21 -2.18
N ASN A 299 2.61 13.55 -1.23
CA ASN A 299 3.24 12.69 -0.22
C ASN A 299 3.82 11.38 -0.81
N GLY A 300 3.22 10.85 -1.88
CA GLY A 300 3.72 9.72 -2.65
C GLY A 300 4.94 10.05 -3.53
N LEU A 301 5.17 11.33 -3.87
CA LEU A 301 6.30 11.75 -4.71
C LEU A 301 7.66 11.52 -4.04
N GLY A 302 8.70 11.31 -4.85
CA GLY A 302 10.06 11.03 -4.40
C GLY A 302 11.12 11.72 -5.25
N SER A 303 12.38 11.39 -5.03
CA SER A 303 13.52 12.09 -5.65
C SER A 303 14.34 11.24 -6.61
N LYS A 304 13.99 9.97 -6.83
CA LYS A 304 14.68 9.05 -7.74
C LYS A 304 13.67 8.20 -8.50
N TYR A 305 13.80 8.15 -9.83
CA TYR A 305 12.90 7.47 -10.76
C TYR A 305 13.68 6.74 -11.86
N ILE A 306 13.07 5.71 -12.44
CA ILE A 306 13.55 5.03 -13.63
C ILE A 306 12.52 5.15 -14.74
N VAL A 307 12.90 5.78 -15.85
CA VAL A 307 12.02 6.01 -17.01
C VAL A 307 11.70 4.68 -17.67
N SER A 308 10.41 4.42 -17.85
CA SER A 308 9.90 3.29 -18.62
C SER A 308 9.36 3.71 -19.97
N SER A 309 9.68 2.93 -20.99
CA SER A 309 9.22 3.09 -22.37
C SER A 309 9.17 1.72 -23.05
N PHE A 310 8.62 1.67 -24.27
CA PHE A 310 8.69 0.52 -25.18
C PHE A 310 9.67 0.79 -26.35
N SER A 311 10.10 -0.24 -27.08
CA SER A 311 11.17 -0.13 -28.10
C SER A 311 10.73 0.17 -29.53
N HIS A 312 9.50 0.61 -29.74
CA HIS A 312 8.91 0.80 -31.08
C HIS A 312 8.57 2.29 -31.30
N ASP A 313 9.64 3.09 -31.29
CA ASP A 313 9.70 4.54 -31.56
C ASP A 313 9.26 5.53 -30.46
N MET A 314 9.67 6.79 -30.65
CA MET A 314 9.29 8.01 -29.93
C MET A 314 9.08 7.91 -28.40
N SER A 315 10.09 7.41 -27.70
CA SER A 315 10.15 7.40 -26.23
C SER A 315 10.13 8.83 -25.66
N GLU A 316 9.42 9.05 -24.56
CA GLU A 316 9.28 10.36 -23.94
C GLU A 316 9.09 10.31 -22.41
N PHE A 317 9.43 11.41 -21.75
CA PHE A 317 9.07 11.63 -20.36
C PHE A 317 8.89 13.12 -20.03
N GLY A 318 8.13 13.35 -18.97
CA GLY A 318 7.88 14.66 -18.37
C GLY A 318 8.17 14.62 -16.87
N ILE A 319 8.75 15.69 -16.34
CA ILE A 319 9.01 15.89 -14.92
C ILE A 319 8.23 17.13 -14.47
N ILE A 320 7.55 17.07 -13.33
CA ILE A 320 6.88 18.23 -12.70
C ILE A 320 7.60 18.56 -11.39
N ALA A 321 7.88 19.84 -11.15
CA ALA A 321 8.54 20.32 -9.94
C ALA A 321 7.57 21.02 -8.97
N PRO A 322 7.20 20.39 -7.83
CA PRO A 322 6.40 21.00 -6.76
C PRO A 322 7.08 22.17 -6.02
N SER A 323 8.39 22.37 -6.20
CA SER A 323 9.23 23.22 -5.36
C SER A 323 10.27 24.01 -6.17
N ASN A 324 10.57 25.22 -5.71
CA ASN A 324 11.65 26.06 -6.24
C ASN A 324 13.01 25.40 -6.06
N ASP A 325 13.99 25.78 -6.88
CA ASP A 325 15.39 25.38 -6.77
C ASP A 325 15.55 23.86 -6.67
N THR A 326 14.81 23.13 -7.51
CA THR A 326 14.87 21.68 -7.62
C THR A 326 15.91 21.35 -8.68
N VAL A 327 17.09 20.90 -8.25
CA VAL A 327 18.16 20.48 -9.15
C VAL A 327 17.91 19.03 -9.53
N ILE A 328 17.92 18.74 -10.82
CA ILE A 328 17.63 17.43 -11.40
C ILE A 328 18.80 16.98 -12.27
N SER A 329 19.20 15.74 -12.06
CA SER A 329 20.28 15.03 -12.72
C SER A 329 19.68 13.83 -13.46
N ILE A 330 19.69 13.89 -14.79
CA ILE A 330 19.09 12.91 -15.70
C ILE A 330 20.24 12.13 -16.34
N ASN A 331 20.44 10.88 -15.89
CA ASN A 331 21.40 9.97 -16.47
C ASN A 331 20.76 9.23 -17.66
N LEU A 332 21.03 9.71 -18.87
CA LEU A 332 20.36 9.29 -20.10
C LEU A 332 20.81 7.89 -20.55
N ARG A 333 19.86 6.97 -20.68
CA ARG A 333 20.08 5.65 -21.27
C ARG A 333 19.47 5.59 -22.67
N LEU A 334 20.32 5.76 -23.67
CA LEU A 334 19.96 5.61 -25.08
C LEU A 334 20.36 4.20 -25.53
N LYS A 335 19.42 3.41 -26.07
CA LYS A 335 19.73 2.09 -26.65
C LYS A 335 20.61 2.18 -27.90
N SER A 336 20.43 3.26 -28.67
CA SER A 336 21.13 3.59 -29.90
C SER A 336 21.12 5.10 -30.12
N GLY A 337 21.95 5.58 -31.05
CA GLY A 337 21.91 6.96 -31.53
C GLY A 337 22.34 8.03 -30.53
N ASP A 338 22.23 9.28 -30.98
CA ASP A 338 22.48 10.49 -30.21
C ASP A 338 21.14 11.23 -29.96
N LEU A 339 20.96 11.79 -28.77
CA LEU A 339 19.85 12.69 -28.45
C LEU A 339 20.30 14.15 -28.60
N LYS A 340 19.49 15.00 -29.25
CA LYS A 340 19.76 16.44 -29.35
C LYS A 340 18.84 17.24 -28.43
N TYR A 341 19.43 18.02 -27.53
CA TYR A 341 18.72 18.92 -26.62
C TYR A 341 19.52 20.22 -26.40
N ASN A 342 18.84 21.37 -26.50
CA ASN A 342 19.43 22.70 -26.29
C ASN A 342 20.76 22.95 -27.03
N GLY A 343 20.87 22.53 -28.30
CA GLY A 343 22.11 22.64 -29.11
C GLY A 343 23.21 21.63 -28.77
N HIS A 344 23.07 20.85 -27.69
CA HIS A 344 24.01 19.81 -27.29
C HIS A 344 23.57 18.42 -27.78
N THR A 345 24.57 17.57 -27.99
CA THR A 345 24.41 16.17 -28.39
C THR A 345 24.75 15.27 -27.21
N TYR A 346 23.77 14.50 -26.73
CA TYR A 346 23.88 13.57 -25.61
C TYR A 346 23.98 12.14 -26.12
N ARG A 347 24.91 11.39 -25.53
CA ARG A 347 25.21 9.98 -25.80
C ARG A 347 24.80 9.07 -24.64
N PRO A 348 24.75 7.73 -24.82
CA PRO A 348 24.51 6.80 -23.72
C PRO A 348 25.39 7.09 -22.50
N GLY A 349 24.78 7.19 -21.31
CA GLY A 349 25.46 7.50 -20.05
C GLY A 349 25.87 8.97 -19.86
N ASN A 350 25.43 9.88 -20.74
CA ASN A 350 25.63 11.32 -20.51
C ASN A 350 24.63 11.85 -19.49
N LEU A 351 25.09 12.82 -18.70
CA LEU A 351 24.29 13.48 -17.68
C LEU A 351 23.71 14.79 -18.22
N LEU A 352 22.38 14.91 -18.20
CA LEU A 352 21.67 16.17 -18.41
C LEU A 352 21.26 16.72 -17.05
N ASN A 353 21.83 17.88 -16.68
CA ASN A 353 21.46 18.59 -15.46
C ASN A 353 20.54 19.77 -15.82
N ILE A 354 19.47 19.94 -15.05
CA ILE A 354 18.55 21.08 -15.12
C ILE A 354 18.22 21.56 -13.71
N THR A 355 17.84 22.83 -13.57
CA THR A 355 17.24 23.36 -12.34
C THR A 355 15.84 23.82 -12.68
N MET A 356 14.85 23.41 -11.89
CA MET A 356 13.45 23.75 -12.08
C MET A 356 12.90 24.51 -10.88
N PHE A 357 12.01 25.46 -11.16
CA PHE A 357 11.22 26.19 -10.17
C PHE A 357 9.86 25.51 -9.92
N LYS A 358 9.14 26.00 -8.90
CA LYS A 358 7.81 25.50 -8.57
C LYS A 358 6.85 25.71 -9.75
N ASP A 359 5.98 24.72 -9.97
CA ASP A 359 4.96 24.68 -11.02
C ASP A 359 5.57 24.66 -12.46
N GLU A 360 6.89 24.41 -12.59
CA GLU A 360 7.52 24.11 -13.87
C GLU A 360 7.43 22.63 -14.22
N THR A 361 7.43 22.38 -15.53
CA THR A 361 7.48 21.06 -16.15
C THR A 361 8.65 20.97 -17.11
N PHE A 362 9.44 19.90 -17.05
CA PHE A 362 10.47 19.60 -18.06
C PHE A 362 10.01 18.44 -18.92
N TYR A 363 10.17 18.53 -20.23
CA TYR A 363 9.79 17.48 -21.18
C TYR A 363 10.93 17.13 -22.13
N LEU A 364 11.07 15.84 -22.44
CA LEU A 364 12.07 15.32 -23.35
C LEU A 364 11.49 14.15 -24.17
N SER A 365 11.82 14.10 -25.45
CA SER A 365 11.38 13.04 -26.35
C SER A 365 12.50 12.64 -27.31
N SER A 366 12.51 11.38 -27.70
CA SER A 366 13.61 10.75 -28.43
C SER A 366 13.07 9.71 -29.40
N THR A 367 13.56 9.73 -30.64
CA THR A 367 13.32 8.63 -31.59
C THR A 367 14.00 7.33 -31.16
N ASN A 368 14.95 7.37 -30.21
CA ASN A 368 15.56 6.20 -29.59
C ASN A 368 14.90 5.89 -28.23
N ASP A 369 14.77 4.61 -27.90
CA ASP A 369 14.25 4.13 -26.61
C ASP A 369 15.07 4.69 -25.42
N LEU A 370 14.41 5.45 -24.52
CA LEU A 370 14.99 6.05 -23.30
C LEU A 370 14.91 5.12 -22.08
N SER A 371 14.41 3.88 -22.27
CA SER A 371 14.17 2.89 -21.21
C SER A 371 15.36 2.67 -20.29
N GLY A 372 15.13 2.94 -19.00
CA GLY A 372 16.15 2.84 -17.96
C GLY A 372 16.96 4.11 -17.73
N THR A 373 16.59 5.24 -18.33
CA THR A 373 17.09 6.57 -17.93
C THR A 373 16.77 6.80 -16.46
N ILE A 374 17.77 7.17 -15.66
CA ILE A 374 17.60 7.42 -14.22
C ILE A 374 17.50 8.92 -13.98
N ILE A 375 16.40 9.35 -13.37
CA ILE A 375 16.18 10.74 -12.94
C ILE A 375 16.43 10.79 -11.44
N SER A 376 17.31 11.68 -11.00
CA SER A 376 17.58 11.97 -9.59
C SER A 376 17.44 13.46 -9.31
N SER A 377 16.93 13.86 -8.15
CA SER A 377 16.62 15.26 -7.83
C SER A 377 16.89 15.60 -6.36
N THR A 378 17.09 16.88 -6.05
CA THR A 378 17.34 17.35 -4.67
C THR A 378 16.07 17.47 -3.82
N LYS A 379 14.90 17.52 -4.45
CA LYS A 379 13.58 17.65 -3.82
C LYS A 379 12.58 16.73 -4.54
N PRO A 380 11.48 16.29 -3.91
CA PRO A 380 10.51 15.43 -4.57
C PRO A 380 9.93 16.06 -5.84
N VAL A 381 9.82 15.26 -6.90
CA VAL A 381 9.22 15.60 -8.20
C VAL A 381 8.17 14.57 -8.59
N ALA A 382 7.29 14.88 -9.54
CA ALA A 382 6.49 13.86 -10.22
C ALA A 382 7.11 13.55 -11.58
N VAL A 383 7.01 12.30 -12.04
CA VAL A 383 7.51 11.88 -13.36
C VAL A 383 6.44 11.10 -14.08
N VAL A 384 6.16 11.49 -15.31
CA VAL A 384 5.30 10.77 -16.26
C VAL A 384 6.21 10.26 -17.39
N SER A 385 6.11 8.98 -17.75
CA SER A 385 6.92 8.36 -18.81
C SER A 385 6.02 7.64 -19.80
N GLY A 386 6.43 7.56 -21.05
CA GLY A 386 5.57 7.01 -22.08
C GLY A 386 6.24 6.80 -23.43
N VAL A 387 5.37 6.53 -24.40
CA VAL A 387 5.67 6.40 -25.82
C VAL A 387 4.73 7.32 -26.55
N LYS A 388 5.29 8.35 -27.19
CA LYS A 388 4.54 9.39 -27.89
C LYS A 388 3.68 8.81 -29.00
N LEU A 389 4.25 7.85 -29.74
CA LEU A 389 3.64 7.11 -30.84
C LEU A 389 4.20 5.71 -30.93
N SER A 390 3.37 4.69 -30.67
CA SER A 390 3.69 3.30 -30.98
C SER A 390 3.18 2.96 -32.38
N PHE A 391 4.07 2.90 -33.37
CA PHE A 391 3.72 2.57 -34.75
C PHE A 391 3.75 1.06 -35.03
N MET A 392 2.88 0.61 -35.94
CA MET A 392 3.04 -0.66 -36.69
C MET A 392 2.77 -0.48 -38.19
N ASN A 393 2.04 0.55 -38.61
CA ASN A 393 1.87 0.97 -39.99
C ASN A 393 1.71 2.49 -40.10
N ASP A 394 1.75 3.03 -41.32
CA ASP A 394 1.76 4.48 -41.58
C ASP A 394 0.41 5.19 -41.29
N GLU A 395 -0.66 4.45 -40.96
CA GLU A 395 -2.02 5.01 -40.81
C GLU A 395 -2.45 5.26 -39.36
N TYR A 396 -1.98 4.46 -38.38
CA TYR A 396 -2.44 4.55 -36.99
C TYR A 396 -1.32 4.28 -35.98
N SER A 397 -1.35 5.03 -34.87
CA SER A 397 -0.46 4.85 -33.72
C SER A 397 -1.18 5.26 -32.44
N ASN A 398 -0.94 4.53 -31.35
CA ASN A 398 -1.43 4.92 -30.03
C ASN A 398 -0.34 5.67 -29.23
N HIS A 399 -0.76 6.42 -28.21
CA HIS A 399 0.13 7.07 -27.24
C HIS A 399 0.00 6.34 -25.91
N MET A 400 1.12 5.95 -25.31
CA MET A 400 1.20 5.28 -24.01
C MET A 400 1.71 6.26 -22.96
N THR A 401 1.08 6.35 -21.79
CA THR A 401 1.57 7.22 -20.71
C THR A 401 1.28 6.64 -19.33
N GLU A 402 2.25 6.69 -18.43
CA GLU A 402 2.07 6.32 -17.03
C GLU A 402 2.80 7.28 -16.08
N MET A 403 2.20 7.60 -14.94
CA MET A 403 2.87 8.32 -13.86
C MET A 403 3.60 7.32 -12.98
N ILE A 404 4.92 7.26 -13.11
CA ILE A 404 5.73 6.19 -12.54
C ILE A 404 6.00 6.38 -11.05
N LEU A 405 6.06 5.26 -10.31
CA LEU A 405 6.40 5.24 -8.89
C LEU A 405 7.88 5.60 -8.65
N PRO A 406 8.21 6.38 -7.61
CA PRO A 406 9.60 6.62 -7.20
C PRO A 406 10.24 5.38 -6.58
N HIS A 407 11.57 5.34 -6.55
CA HIS A 407 12.38 4.28 -5.92
C HIS A 407 11.86 3.83 -4.53
N LYS A 408 11.54 4.78 -3.65
CA LYS A 408 11.02 4.50 -2.28
C LYS A 408 9.72 3.69 -2.24
N HIS A 409 8.99 3.61 -3.34
CA HIS A 409 7.73 2.89 -3.46
C HIS A 409 7.82 1.70 -4.43
N LEU A 410 8.99 1.35 -4.96
CA LEU A 410 9.15 0.14 -5.77
C LEU A 410 9.01 -1.13 -4.90
N GLY A 411 8.30 -2.13 -5.43
CA GLY A 411 8.07 -3.41 -4.74
C GLY A 411 9.02 -4.52 -5.18
N ARG A 412 8.94 -5.68 -4.52
CA ARG A 412 9.82 -6.85 -4.78
C ARG A 412 9.12 -8.11 -5.29
N ASN A 413 7.79 -8.19 -5.15
CA ASN A 413 7.01 -9.39 -5.47
C ASN A 413 5.80 -8.98 -6.31
N PHE A 414 5.69 -9.52 -7.51
CA PHE A 414 4.63 -9.19 -8.47
C PHE A 414 4.00 -10.46 -9.04
N ILE A 415 2.74 -10.34 -9.42
CA ILE A 415 2.04 -11.29 -10.28
C ILE A 415 1.64 -10.52 -11.53
N VAL A 416 2.18 -10.91 -12.67
CA VAL A 416 1.81 -10.38 -13.98
C VAL A 416 0.56 -11.15 -14.45
N PRO A 417 -0.58 -10.49 -14.65
CA PRO A 417 -1.76 -11.13 -15.21
C PRO A 417 -1.63 -11.29 -16.73
N VAL A 418 -2.51 -12.10 -17.33
CA VAL A 418 -2.81 -12.03 -18.77
C VAL A 418 -4.13 -11.29 -18.90
N LEU A 419 -4.15 -10.14 -19.57
CA LEU A 419 -5.38 -9.36 -19.78
C LEU A 419 -6.28 -10.02 -20.83
N TYR A 420 -7.58 -9.79 -20.73
CA TYR A 420 -8.57 -10.48 -21.57
C TYR A 420 -8.49 -10.07 -23.04
N ASN A 421 -8.37 -11.06 -23.93
CA ASN A 421 -8.21 -10.90 -25.38
C ASN A 421 -7.07 -9.94 -25.78
N SER A 422 -5.98 -9.89 -25.02
CA SER A 422 -4.80 -9.06 -25.32
C SER A 422 -3.52 -9.89 -25.25
N GLN A 423 -2.58 -9.59 -26.15
CA GLN A 423 -1.22 -10.10 -26.12
C GLN A 423 -0.35 -9.04 -25.45
N CYS A 424 0.55 -9.45 -24.54
CA CYS A 424 1.35 -8.50 -23.79
C CYS A 424 2.83 -8.92 -23.71
N ASN A 425 3.72 -7.93 -23.65
CA ASN A 425 5.07 -8.05 -23.11
C ASN A 425 5.09 -7.33 -21.74
N TYR A 426 5.99 -7.71 -20.84
CA TYR A 426 6.32 -6.87 -19.69
C TYR A 426 7.81 -6.54 -19.67
N ARG A 427 8.14 -5.36 -19.15
CA ARG A 427 9.51 -4.96 -18.83
C ARG A 427 9.69 -4.85 -17.32
N ILE A 428 10.78 -5.45 -16.83
CA ILE A 428 11.23 -5.34 -15.44
C ILE A 428 12.42 -4.39 -15.43
N PHE A 429 12.28 -3.23 -14.79
CA PHE A 429 13.33 -2.22 -14.67
C PHE A 429 13.90 -2.24 -13.24
N ALA A 430 15.22 -2.14 -13.12
CA ALA A 430 15.89 -1.99 -11.83
C ALA A 430 16.70 -0.69 -11.79
N ASP A 431 16.63 0.05 -10.68
CA ASP A 431 17.42 1.26 -10.46
C ASP A 431 18.60 1.04 -9.47
N SER A 432 18.84 -0.23 -9.16
CA SER A 432 19.92 -0.77 -8.32
C SER A 432 20.19 -2.24 -8.68
N PRO A 433 21.41 -2.78 -8.47
CA PRO A 433 21.73 -4.19 -8.78
C PRO A 433 20.73 -5.18 -8.17
N SER A 434 20.11 -5.99 -9.00
CA SER A 434 18.98 -6.85 -8.63
C SER A 434 19.08 -8.24 -9.25
N SER A 435 18.90 -9.26 -8.41
CA SER A 435 18.58 -10.62 -8.88
C SER A 435 17.07 -10.69 -9.12
N ILE A 436 16.66 -11.20 -10.29
CA ILE A 436 15.27 -11.28 -10.74
C ILE A 436 14.95 -12.74 -11.06
N THR A 437 13.96 -13.29 -10.36
CA THR A 437 13.44 -14.64 -10.57
C THR A 437 12.06 -14.56 -11.20
N THR A 438 11.85 -15.20 -12.35
CA THR A 438 10.56 -15.27 -13.05
C THR A 438 10.08 -16.70 -13.28
N GLN A 439 8.77 -16.93 -13.16
CA GLN A 439 8.13 -18.24 -13.37
C GLN A 439 6.75 -18.05 -14.01
N GLN A 440 6.58 -18.49 -15.27
CA GLN A 440 5.35 -18.31 -16.07
C GLN A 440 4.37 -19.48 -15.85
N GLY A 441 3.46 -19.36 -14.90
CA GLY A 441 2.52 -20.41 -14.50
C GLY A 441 3.14 -21.51 -13.64
N ASN A 442 2.32 -22.45 -13.17
CA ASN A 442 2.68 -23.31 -12.03
C ASN A 442 3.76 -24.37 -12.30
N ASN A 443 3.87 -24.88 -13.54
CA ASN A 443 4.74 -26.02 -13.88
C ASN A 443 5.90 -25.65 -14.83
N THR A 444 6.38 -24.40 -14.82
CA THR A 444 7.41 -23.94 -15.76
C THR A 444 8.78 -23.72 -15.13
N LYS A 445 9.79 -23.74 -16.01
CA LYS A 445 11.20 -23.47 -15.69
C LYS A 445 11.34 -22.07 -15.06
N THR A 446 11.89 -22.03 -13.85
CA THR A 446 12.35 -20.81 -13.21
C THR A 446 13.51 -20.21 -14.00
N ASN A 447 13.40 -18.94 -14.40
CA ASN A 447 14.52 -18.19 -14.97
C ASN A 447 15.04 -17.20 -13.93
N ILE A 448 16.36 -17.15 -13.76
CA ILE A 448 17.06 -16.21 -12.88
C ILE A 448 17.93 -15.33 -13.75
N ASN A 449 17.81 -14.02 -13.59
CA ASN A 449 18.58 -13.01 -14.30
C ASN A 449 19.17 -12.02 -13.28
N HIS A 450 20.26 -11.37 -13.64
CA HIS A 450 20.82 -10.27 -12.87
C HIS A 450 20.83 -9.02 -13.75
N ILE A 451 20.29 -7.92 -13.24
CA ILE A 451 20.26 -6.61 -13.91
C ILE A 451 20.79 -5.53 -12.98
N THR A 452 21.53 -4.56 -13.52
CA THR A 452 22.03 -3.39 -12.78
C THR A 452 21.13 -2.17 -12.94
N ALA A 453 21.50 -1.07 -12.28
CA ALA A 453 20.77 0.19 -12.34
C ALA A 453 20.65 0.70 -13.78
N GLY A 454 19.40 0.95 -14.21
CA GLY A 454 19.05 1.38 -15.56
C GLY A 454 18.87 0.22 -16.54
N GLU A 455 19.23 -1.02 -16.20
CA GLU A 455 18.93 -2.16 -17.05
C GLU A 455 17.47 -2.62 -16.91
N TYR A 456 16.99 -3.30 -17.94
CA TYR A 456 15.68 -3.92 -17.94
C TYR A 456 15.70 -5.29 -18.62
N LEU A 457 14.79 -6.17 -18.18
CA LEU A 457 14.45 -7.41 -18.87
C LEU A 457 13.13 -7.21 -19.60
N GLU A 458 13.04 -7.63 -20.86
CA GLU A 458 11.77 -7.73 -21.58
C GLU A 458 11.40 -9.20 -21.74
N VAL A 459 10.13 -9.54 -21.47
CA VAL A 459 9.63 -10.91 -21.55
C VAL A 459 8.21 -10.90 -22.10
N THR A 460 7.93 -11.76 -23.08
CA THR A 460 6.56 -11.95 -23.60
C THR A 460 5.70 -12.78 -22.63
N ASN A 461 4.47 -12.33 -22.44
CA ASN A 461 3.56 -12.76 -21.38
C ASN A 461 2.41 -13.60 -21.92
N TYR A 462 2.67 -14.88 -22.17
CA TYR A 462 1.67 -15.83 -22.67
C TYR A 462 0.82 -16.48 -21.56
N LYS A 463 1.27 -16.38 -20.31
CA LYS A 463 0.67 -17.02 -19.13
C LYS A 463 0.90 -16.14 -17.90
N PRO A 464 0.04 -16.21 -16.86
CA PRO A 464 0.31 -15.57 -15.58
C PRO A 464 1.73 -15.82 -15.10
N THR A 465 2.42 -14.80 -14.60
CA THR A 465 3.84 -14.92 -14.26
C THR A 465 4.12 -14.35 -12.87
N THR A 466 4.87 -15.08 -12.04
CA THR A 466 5.42 -14.50 -10.81
C THR A 466 6.76 -13.83 -11.11
N ILE A 467 7.01 -12.71 -10.43
CA ILE A 467 8.32 -12.04 -10.41
C ILE A 467 8.70 -11.85 -8.94
N ARG A 468 9.92 -12.26 -8.58
CA ARG A 468 10.54 -11.98 -7.29
C ARG A 468 11.89 -11.31 -7.51
N SER A 469 12.22 -10.29 -6.73
CA SER A 469 13.50 -9.58 -6.82
C SER A 469 14.17 -9.35 -5.46
N SER A 470 15.49 -9.13 -5.49
CA SER A 470 16.27 -8.79 -4.28
C SER A 470 16.05 -7.35 -3.81
N ASN A 471 15.93 -6.40 -4.75
CA ASN A 471 15.66 -4.98 -4.49
C ASN A 471 14.37 -4.53 -5.18
N GLY A 472 13.92 -3.32 -4.86
CA GLY A 472 12.72 -2.72 -5.46
C GLY A 472 12.87 -2.56 -6.99
N ILE A 473 11.86 -3.00 -7.73
CA ILE A 473 11.81 -2.93 -9.20
C ILE A 473 10.51 -2.25 -9.65
N LEU A 474 10.55 -1.68 -10.86
CA LEU A 474 9.36 -1.24 -11.60
C LEU A 474 9.00 -2.32 -12.62
N VAL A 475 7.74 -2.74 -12.65
CA VAL A 475 7.23 -3.68 -13.65
C VAL A 475 6.16 -2.99 -14.47
N GLN A 476 6.40 -2.86 -15.78
CA GLN A 476 5.46 -2.28 -16.74
C GLN A 476 4.94 -3.37 -17.66
N LEU A 477 3.62 -3.43 -17.82
CA LEU A 477 2.95 -4.27 -18.80
C LEU A 477 2.63 -3.43 -20.04
N TYR A 478 2.96 -3.95 -21.22
CA TYR A 478 2.63 -3.36 -22.52
C TYR A 478 1.77 -4.38 -23.27
N CYS A 479 0.56 -4.01 -23.66
CA CYS A 479 -0.37 -4.92 -24.34
C CYS A 479 -0.86 -4.35 -25.66
N ASP A 480 -1.17 -5.23 -26.61
CA ASP A 480 -1.87 -4.94 -27.87
C ASP A 480 -3.03 -5.93 -28.07
N SER A 481 -3.96 -5.65 -28.99
CA SER A 481 -4.99 -6.61 -29.42
C SER A 481 -4.45 -7.64 -30.42
N ASN A 482 -3.55 -8.51 -29.94
CA ASN A 482 -3.05 -9.70 -30.63
C ASN A 482 -2.38 -9.38 -31.99
N GLY A 483 -1.46 -8.42 -31.99
CA GLY A 483 -0.73 -7.95 -33.17
C GLY A 483 -1.42 -6.81 -33.93
N LEU A 484 -2.64 -6.41 -33.55
CA LEU A 484 -3.29 -5.18 -34.02
C LEU A 484 -2.97 -4.04 -33.04
N SER A 485 -1.86 -3.34 -33.24
CA SER A 485 -1.29 -2.32 -32.31
C SER A 485 -2.10 -1.00 -32.23
N TYR A 486 -3.38 -1.01 -32.63
CA TYR A 486 -4.21 0.19 -32.65
C TYR A 486 -4.71 0.58 -31.25
N ASP A 487 -4.76 -0.36 -30.31
CA ASP A 487 -5.23 -0.16 -28.93
C ASP A 487 -4.12 -0.39 -27.89
N SER A 488 -2.87 -0.17 -28.28
CA SER A 488 -1.71 -0.56 -27.46
C SER A 488 -1.62 0.25 -26.16
N VAL A 489 -1.67 -0.42 -25.00
CA VAL A 489 -1.71 0.19 -23.66
C VAL A 489 -0.45 -0.07 -22.85
N MET A 490 -0.18 0.80 -21.87
CA MET A 490 0.91 0.67 -20.89
C MET A 490 0.37 0.74 -19.46
N VAL A 491 0.76 -0.21 -18.58
CA VAL A 491 0.27 -0.28 -17.19
C VAL A 491 1.41 -0.52 -16.19
N THR A 492 1.50 0.36 -15.20
CA THR A 492 2.35 0.19 -14.02
C THR A 492 1.72 -0.87 -13.12
N LEU A 493 2.29 -2.08 -13.11
CA LEU A 493 1.73 -3.17 -12.33
C LEU A 493 1.99 -2.98 -10.83
N PRO A 494 0.97 -3.09 -9.97
CA PRO A 494 1.15 -3.06 -8.53
C PRO A 494 1.93 -4.30 -8.07
N ALA A 495 2.92 -4.08 -7.19
CA ALA A 495 3.48 -5.14 -6.38
C ALA A 495 2.44 -5.62 -5.36
N ILE A 496 2.64 -6.82 -4.81
CA ILE A 496 1.77 -7.34 -3.74
C ILE A 496 1.80 -6.45 -2.49
N SER A 497 2.88 -5.71 -2.25
CA SER A 497 2.97 -4.69 -1.19
C SER A 497 2.17 -3.42 -1.46
N HIS A 498 1.61 -3.25 -2.66
CA HIS A 498 0.75 -2.11 -3.04
C HIS A 498 -0.74 -2.45 -3.05
N PHE A 499 -1.09 -3.71 -2.78
CA PHE A 499 -2.47 -4.19 -2.83
C PHE A 499 -3.31 -3.54 -1.72
N LYS A 500 -4.52 -3.09 -2.06
CA LYS A 500 -5.44 -2.44 -1.10
C LYS A 500 -6.59 -3.36 -0.72
N ALA A 501 -7.19 -3.12 0.46
CA ALA A 501 -8.38 -3.83 0.93
C ALA A 501 -9.69 -3.39 0.23
N GLY A 502 -9.65 -2.26 -0.47
CA GLY A 502 -10.76 -1.72 -1.23
C GLY A 502 -10.35 -0.58 -2.16
N TYR A 503 -11.13 -0.44 -3.23
CA TYR A 503 -10.94 0.48 -4.33
C TYR A 503 -12.29 1.11 -4.69
N GLN A 504 -12.27 2.40 -4.95
CA GLN A 504 -13.23 3.07 -5.83
C GLN A 504 -12.43 3.45 -7.07
N PHE A 505 -12.99 3.23 -8.26
CA PHE A 505 -12.31 3.41 -9.54
C PHE A 505 -13.29 3.81 -10.63
N VAL A 506 -12.74 4.34 -11.74
CA VAL A 506 -13.53 4.72 -12.91
C VAL A 506 -13.26 3.74 -14.04
N ALA A 507 -14.33 3.30 -14.73
CA ALA A 507 -14.28 2.73 -16.06
C ALA A 507 -14.68 3.84 -17.05
N VAL A 508 -13.68 4.47 -17.66
CA VAL A 508 -13.81 5.71 -18.45
C VAL A 508 -14.54 5.45 -19.78
N SER A 509 -15.54 6.27 -20.11
CA SER A 509 -16.35 6.14 -21.33
C SER A 509 -16.39 7.36 -22.26
N ASP A 510 -15.68 8.47 -21.98
CA ASP A 510 -15.70 9.67 -22.84
C ASP A 510 -14.82 9.51 -24.09
N PHE A 511 -15.09 8.48 -24.90
CA PHE A 511 -14.39 8.29 -26.16
C PHE A 511 -14.93 9.24 -27.24
N PRO A 512 -14.11 9.61 -28.24
CA PRO A 512 -14.57 10.39 -29.39
C PRO A 512 -15.82 9.77 -30.06
N PRO A 513 -16.78 10.59 -30.54
CA PRO A 513 -17.94 10.10 -31.26
C PRO A 513 -17.55 9.19 -32.43
N GLY A 514 -18.17 8.01 -32.52
CA GLY A 514 -17.85 6.97 -33.50
C GLY A 514 -16.90 5.86 -33.00
N TYR A 515 -16.21 6.07 -31.87
CA TYR A 515 -15.23 5.12 -31.32
C TYR A 515 -15.58 4.64 -29.89
N GLN A 516 -16.86 4.52 -29.57
CA GLN A 516 -17.28 4.14 -28.22
C GLN A 516 -16.84 2.69 -27.86
N PRO A 517 -16.16 2.47 -26.71
CA PRO A 517 -15.90 1.13 -26.18
C PRO A 517 -17.21 0.42 -25.85
N ASN A 518 -17.33 -0.81 -26.34
CA ASN A 518 -18.39 -1.71 -25.91
C ASN A 518 -17.97 -2.53 -24.67
N ASN A 519 -16.65 -2.62 -24.39
CA ASN A 519 -16.10 -3.60 -23.46
C ASN A 519 -15.13 -2.95 -22.46
N TYR A 520 -15.41 -3.12 -21.17
CA TYR A 520 -14.55 -2.71 -20.06
C TYR A 520 -14.26 -3.90 -19.17
N TYR A 521 -13.03 -4.00 -18.67
CA TYR A 521 -12.59 -5.13 -17.85
C TYR A 521 -11.89 -4.64 -16.60
N MET A 522 -12.14 -5.34 -15.49
CA MET A 522 -11.27 -5.31 -14.32
C MET A 522 -10.54 -6.65 -14.18
N THR A 523 -9.24 -6.57 -13.88
CA THR A 523 -8.37 -7.71 -13.60
C THR A 523 -7.92 -7.64 -12.14
N VAL A 524 -8.24 -8.67 -11.37
CA VAL A 524 -8.08 -8.72 -9.91
C VAL A 524 -7.15 -9.84 -9.52
N ILE A 525 -6.19 -9.55 -8.64
CA ILE A 525 -5.18 -10.49 -8.15
C ILE A 525 -5.31 -10.62 -6.64
N ILE A 526 -5.76 -11.77 -6.14
CA ILE A 526 -6.12 -11.99 -4.74
C ILE A 526 -5.65 -13.37 -4.26
N PRO A 527 -5.31 -13.59 -2.97
CA PRO A 527 -5.14 -14.94 -2.42
C PRO A 527 -6.36 -15.82 -2.73
N THR A 528 -6.12 -17.04 -3.22
CA THR A 528 -7.19 -17.94 -3.73
C THR A 528 -8.26 -18.27 -2.67
N ASN A 529 -7.89 -18.31 -1.40
CA ASN A 529 -8.77 -18.54 -0.26
C ASN A 529 -9.59 -17.31 0.17
N ALA A 530 -9.40 -16.16 -0.46
CA ALA A 530 -10.13 -14.91 -0.20
C ALA A 530 -11.05 -14.48 -1.36
N VAL A 531 -11.18 -15.30 -2.42
CA VAL A 531 -12.02 -14.97 -3.58
C VAL A 531 -13.48 -14.73 -3.19
N ASP A 532 -14.05 -15.59 -2.34
CA ASP A 532 -15.48 -15.58 -2.00
C ASP A 532 -15.90 -14.37 -1.14
N GLY A 533 -14.93 -13.62 -0.60
CA GLY A 533 -15.17 -12.42 0.18
C GLY A 533 -15.17 -11.11 -0.62
N LEU A 534 -14.92 -11.16 -1.94
CA LEU A 534 -14.94 -9.99 -2.81
C LEU A 534 -16.36 -9.42 -2.98
N LYS A 535 -16.47 -8.09 -2.97
CA LYS A 535 -17.69 -7.33 -3.18
C LYS A 535 -17.51 -6.28 -4.27
N TYR A 536 -18.28 -6.40 -5.34
CA TYR A 536 -18.36 -5.48 -6.46
C TYR A 536 -19.67 -4.68 -6.34
N ASP A 537 -19.58 -3.34 -6.31
CA ASP A 537 -20.70 -2.42 -6.12
C ASP A 537 -21.60 -2.79 -4.92
N GLY A 538 -20.96 -3.18 -3.81
CA GLY A 538 -21.60 -3.59 -2.55
C GLY A 538 -22.08 -5.04 -2.48
N TYR A 539 -22.31 -5.69 -3.62
CA TYR A 539 -22.79 -7.08 -3.74
C TYR A 539 -21.64 -8.08 -3.79
N LEU A 540 -21.83 -9.30 -3.26
CA LEU A 540 -20.82 -10.36 -3.37
C LEU A 540 -20.57 -10.72 -4.84
N TRP A 541 -19.30 -10.75 -5.23
CA TRP A 541 -18.90 -11.00 -6.61
C TRP A 541 -18.79 -12.50 -6.88
N VAL A 542 -19.75 -13.04 -7.64
CA VAL A 542 -19.89 -14.49 -7.89
C VAL A 542 -19.63 -14.93 -9.34
N SER A 543 -19.43 -14.00 -10.29
CA SER A 543 -19.31 -14.31 -11.73
C SER A 543 -18.13 -13.61 -12.42
N PHE A 544 -17.21 -14.41 -12.97
CA PHE A 544 -16.03 -13.95 -13.73
C PHE A 544 -16.06 -14.51 -15.15
N ILE A 545 -15.54 -13.76 -16.13
CA ILE A 545 -15.42 -14.22 -17.52
C ILE A 545 -14.19 -15.12 -17.72
N GLN A 546 -13.17 -14.93 -16.88
CA GLN A 546 -11.94 -15.73 -16.88
C GLN A 546 -11.39 -15.82 -15.46
N LYS A 547 -10.92 -17.02 -15.09
CA LYS A 547 -10.17 -17.26 -13.84
C LYS A 547 -8.93 -18.07 -14.18
N SER A 548 -7.80 -17.66 -13.64
CA SER A 548 -6.55 -18.43 -13.63
C SER A 548 -5.94 -18.40 -12.23
N SER A 549 -4.96 -19.26 -11.97
CA SER A 549 -4.29 -19.34 -10.68
C SER A 549 -2.79 -19.47 -10.82
N ILE A 550 -2.06 -18.88 -9.87
CA ILE A 550 -0.60 -18.98 -9.80
C ILE A 550 -0.12 -19.11 -8.36
N VAL A 551 0.91 -19.92 -8.15
CA VAL A 551 1.55 -20.07 -6.83
C VAL A 551 2.78 -19.18 -6.76
N MET A 552 2.86 -18.35 -5.72
CA MET A 552 4.05 -17.57 -5.39
C MET A 552 4.47 -17.85 -3.95
N SER A 553 5.69 -18.35 -3.75
CA SER A 553 6.25 -18.61 -2.41
C SER A 553 5.39 -19.55 -1.55
N GLY A 554 4.69 -20.51 -2.16
CA GLY A 554 3.76 -21.43 -1.49
C GLY A 554 2.32 -20.92 -1.35
N GLN A 555 2.09 -19.60 -1.44
CA GLN A 555 0.74 -19.03 -1.44
C GLN A 555 0.12 -19.13 -2.84
N SER A 556 -1.11 -19.64 -2.92
CA SER A 556 -1.92 -19.64 -4.15
C SER A 556 -2.65 -18.31 -4.30
N TYR A 557 -2.55 -17.71 -5.48
CA TYR A 557 -3.29 -16.52 -5.89
C TYR A 557 -4.21 -16.86 -7.07
N SER A 558 -5.40 -16.26 -7.06
CA SER A 558 -6.34 -16.27 -8.18
C SER A 558 -6.26 -14.95 -8.93
N ILE A 559 -6.26 -15.03 -10.25
CA ILE A 559 -6.38 -13.89 -11.15
C ILE A 559 -7.75 -13.99 -11.80
N LEU A 560 -8.61 -13.05 -11.48
CA LEU A 560 -10.02 -12.99 -11.89
C LEU A 560 -10.20 -11.85 -12.87
N ILE A 561 -10.91 -12.09 -13.97
CA ILE A 561 -11.33 -11.03 -14.89
C ILE A 561 -12.84 -10.97 -14.91
N LYS A 562 -13.40 -9.77 -14.80
CA LYS A 562 -14.82 -9.50 -14.99
C LYS A 562 -15.02 -8.34 -15.95
N GLU A 563 -15.98 -8.51 -16.85
CA GLU A 563 -16.55 -7.45 -17.66
C GLU A 563 -17.44 -6.56 -16.78
N ILE A 564 -17.28 -5.24 -16.93
CA ILE A 564 -17.94 -4.20 -16.15
C ILE A 564 -18.60 -3.18 -17.07
N SER A 565 -19.52 -2.38 -16.54
CA SER A 565 -20.02 -1.19 -17.20
C SER A 565 -18.98 -0.06 -17.18
N SER A 566 -19.24 1.01 -17.93
CA SER A 566 -18.60 2.30 -17.66
C SER A 566 -19.16 2.97 -16.41
N GLY A 567 -18.39 3.91 -15.88
CA GLY A 567 -18.78 4.77 -14.76
C GLY A 567 -17.96 4.52 -13.51
N LEU A 568 -18.56 4.86 -12.37
CA LEU A 568 -17.94 4.72 -11.05
C LEU A 568 -18.24 3.33 -10.49
N HIS A 569 -17.20 2.63 -10.04
CA HIS A 569 -17.32 1.31 -9.46
C HIS A 569 -16.56 1.20 -8.15
N THR A 570 -17.01 0.27 -7.30
CA THR A 570 -16.33 -0.10 -6.07
C THR A 570 -16.00 -1.58 -6.06
N LEU A 571 -14.79 -1.92 -5.62
CA LEU A 571 -14.38 -3.30 -5.36
C LEU A 571 -13.74 -3.37 -3.98
N THR A 572 -14.25 -4.24 -3.13
CA THR A 572 -13.90 -4.31 -1.71
C THR A 572 -13.86 -5.76 -1.23
N HIS A 573 -13.33 -6.02 -0.03
CA HIS A 573 -13.36 -7.35 0.57
C HIS A 573 -14.01 -7.35 1.96
N VAL A 574 -14.91 -8.31 2.25
CA VAL A 574 -15.67 -8.36 3.52
C VAL A 574 -14.80 -8.39 4.77
N ASN A 575 -13.65 -9.06 4.69
CA ASN A 575 -12.65 -9.17 5.77
C ASN A 575 -11.40 -8.27 5.55
N ASN A 576 -11.50 -7.22 4.73
CA ASN A 576 -10.40 -6.30 4.40
C ASN A 576 -9.10 -6.97 3.88
N ILE A 577 -9.21 -8.11 3.19
CA ILE A 577 -8.05 -8.76 2.54
C ILE A 577 -7.59 -7.88 1.37
N THR A 578 -6.28 -7.69 1.26
CA THR A 578 -5.68 -6.88 0.20
C THR A 578 -5.61 -7.66 -1.12
N PHE A 579 -5.91 -6.97 -2.22
CA PHE A 579 -5.82 -7.49 -3.59
C PHE A 579 -5.30 -6.41 -4.54
N GLY A 580 -4.74 -6.83 -5.67
CA GLY A 580 -4.35 -5.94 -6.76
C GLY A 580 -5.50 -5.76 -7.75
N LEU A 581 -5.61 -4.56 -8.33
CA LEU A 581 -6.67 -4.22 -9.30
C LEU A 581 -6.10 -3.37 -10.44
N VAL A 582 -6.26 -3.87 -11.67
CA VAL A 582 -5.97 -3.15 -12.93
C VAL A 582 -7.28 -3.00 -13.71
N ILE A 583 -7.52 -1.82 -14.25
CA ILE A 583 -8.67 -1.51 -15.11
C ILE A 583 -8.17 -1.33 -16.53
N ASN A 584 -8.91 -1.88 -17.51
CA ASN A 584 -8.66 -1.62 -18.92
C ASN A 584 -9.96 -1.56 -19.71
N GLY A 585 -10.05 -0.63 -20.66
CA GLY A 585 -11.19 -0.49 -21.58
C GLY A 585 -10.68 -0.43 -23.01
N LYS A 586 -11.39 -1.06 -23.97
CA LYS A 586 -10.93 -1.09 -25.37
C LYS A 586 -12.04 -1.05 -26.43
N THR A 587 -11.65 -0.54 -27.58
CA THR A 587 -12.44 -0.36 -28.81
C THR A 587 -11.70 -1.05 -29.97
N THR A 588 -12.15 -0.89 -31.21
CA THR A 588 -11.41 -1.37 -32.39
C THR A 588 -10.14 -0.56 -32.70
N HIS A 589 -9.99 0.66 -32.16
CA HIS A 589 -8.92 1.60 -32.52
C HIS A 589 -8.34 2.39 -31.33
N GLN A 590 -8.78 2.11 -30.10
CA GLN A 590 -8.39 2.84 -28.90
C GLN A 590 -8.44 1.89 -27.71
N GLY A 591 -7.55 2.07 -26.75
CA GLY A 591 -7.58 1.37 -25.48
C GLY A 591 -6.83 2.16 -24.42
N TYR A 592 -7.34 2.12 -23.19
CA TYR A 592 -6.65 2.63 -22.02
C TYR A 592 -6.46 1.51 -20.99
N ALA A 593 -5.44 1.64 -20.15
CA ALA A 593 -5.35 0.81 -18.96
C ALA A 593 -4.54 1.50 -17.85
N TYR A 594 -4.92 1.28 -16.59
CA TYR A 594 -4.21 1.83 -15.43
C TYR A 594 -4.41 0.97 -14.17
N PRO A 595 -3.48 1.04 -13.20
CA PRO A 595 -3.72 0.56 -11.85
C PRO A 595 -4.86 1.36 -11.20
N ALA A 596 -5.79 0.70 -10.52
CA ALA A 596 -6.89 1.39 -9.83
C ALA A 596 -6.47 2.09 -8.53
N GLY A 597 -5.25 1.83 -8.07
CA GLY A 597 -4.74 2.38 -6.81
C GLY A 597 -3.53 1.62 -6.29
N PHE A 598 -2.66 2.34 -5.59
CA PHE A 598 -1.53 1.78 -4.84
C PHE A 598 -1.70 2.09 -3.37
N GLN A 599 -1.37 1.15 -2.50
CA GLN A 599 -0.84 1.45 -1.17
C GLN A 599 0.65 1.77 -1.32
N PHE A 600 1.13 2.84 -0.70
CA PHE A 600 2.55 3.17 -0.69
C PHE A 600 3.26 2.50 0.48
N ASN A 601 4.54 2.20 0.31
CA ASN A 601 5.38 1.71 1.39
C ASN A 601 5.49 2.81 2.47
N ASN A 602 4.89 2.58 3.65
CA ASN A 602 5.19 3.36 4.84
C ASN A 602 6.67 3.18 5.17
N GLY A 603 7.43 4.27 5.21
CA GLY A 603 8.89 4.21 5.12
C GLY A 603 9.58 3.55 6.31
N ALA A 604 10.08 2.33 6.10
CA ALA A 604 11.27 1.77 6.74
C ALA A 604 12.01 0.91 5.69
N PRO A 605 13.36 0.99 5.58
CA PRO A 605 14.16 0.16 4.67
C PRO A 605 14.04 -1.36 4.92
#